data_AF-A0A2E8HI38-F1
#
_entry.id   AF-A0A2E8HI38-F1
#
_cell.length_a   1.000
_cell.length_b   1.000
_cell.length_c   1.000
_cell.angle_alpha   90.00
_cell.angle_beta   90.00
_cell.angle_gamma   90.00
#
_symmetry.space_group_name_H-M   'P 1'
#
loop_
_entity.id
_entity.type
_entity.pdbx_description
1 polymer ?
#
loop_
_entity_poly.entity_id
_entity_poly.type
_entity_poly.pdbx_seq_one_letter_code
_entity_poly.pdbx_strand_id
1 'polypeptide(L)' 'MAEEILNEKKMDISRCAIVPADGGRFEVTVDGELVFSKLEEGRFPETDEIKAHL' A
#
# COMPACT_ATOMS: atom_id res chain seq x y z
N MET A 1 6.32 5.88 1.84
CA MET A 1 5.10 5.08 2.08
C MET A 1 5.41 3.80 2.84
N ALA A 2 5.98 2.74 2.25
CA ALA A 2 6.18 1.46 2.95
C ALA A 2 6.97 1.59 4.27
N GLU A 3 8.08 2.32 4.26
CA GLU A 3 8.89 2.57 5.46
C GLU A 3 8.13 3.38 6.53
N GLU A 4 7.34 4.37 6.13
CA GLU A 4 6.53 5.21 7.03
C GLU A 4 5.46 4.38 7.73
N ILE A 5 4.71 3.58 6.95
CA ILE A 5 3.69 2.67 7.45
C ILE A 5 4.29 1.64 8.41
N LEU A 6 5.40 1.01 8.01
CA LEU A 6 6.10 0.05 8.88
C LEU A 6 6.58 0.71 10.16
N ASN A 7 7.02 1.97 10.12
CA ASN A 7 7.49 2.66 11.31
C ASN A 7 6.37 2.94 12.32
N GLU A 8 5.17 3.27 11.85
CA GLU A 8 4.00 3.54 12.71
C GLU A 8 3.30 2.27 13.19
N LYS A 9 3.21 1.23 12.35
CA LYS A 9 2.45 0.00 12.62
C LYS A 9 3.34 -1.23 12.87
N LYS A 10 4.52 -1.02 13.47
CA LYS A 10 5.55 -2.08 13.70
C LYS A 10 5.02 -3.34 14.38
N MET A 11 4.02 -3.20 15.24
CA MET A 11 3.48 -4.32 16.03
C MET A 11 2.27 -4.99 15.38
N ASP A 12 1.61 -4.32 14.43
CA ASP A 12 0.39 -4.81 13.77
C ASP A 12 0.72 -5.54 12.45
N ILE A 13 1.78 -5.11 11.75
CA ILE A 13 2.13 -5.65 10.44
C ILE A 13 3.09 -6.84 10.59
N SER A 14 2.58 -8.03 10.28
CA SER A 14 3.40 -9.26 10.27
C SER A 14 4.37 -9.31 9.09
N ARG A 15 3.98 -8.77 7.93
CA ARG A 15 4.79 -8.78 6.70
C ARG A 15 4.45 -7.60 5.80
N CYS A 16 5.48 -6.97 5.26
CA CYS A 16 5.35 -6.03 4.14
C CYS A 16 6.20 -6.55 2.98
N ALA A 17 5.67 -6.51 1.76
CA ALA A 17 6.36 -6.95 0.56
C ALA A 17 6.27 -5.88 -0.52
N ILE A 18 7.40 -5.58 -1.16
CA ILE A 18 7.44 -4.73 -2.35
C ILE A 18 7.55 -5.66 -3.55
N VAL A 19 6.50 -5.70 -4.36
CA VAL A 19 6.44 -6.53 -5.56
C VAL A 19 6.71 -5.64 -6.77
N PRO A 20 7.80 -5.85 -7.53
CA PRO A 20 8.03 -5.13 -8.77
C PRO A 20 6.87 -5.36 -9.74
N ALA A 21 6.41 -4.30 -10.39
CA ALA A 21 5.32 -4.36 -11.36
C ALA A 21 5.63 -3.48 -12.57
N ASP A 22 5.09 -3.87 -13.72
CA ASP A 22 5.23 -3.16 -14.99
C ASP A 22 3.97 -2.33 -15.32
N GLY A 23 4.05 -1.52 -16.38
CA GLY A 23 2.88 -0.82 -16.94
C GLY A 23 2.41 0.40 -16.13
N GLY A 24 3.30 0.97 -15.29
CA GLY A 24 2.97 2.14 -14.47
C GLY A 24 2.00 1.85 -13.32
N ARG A 25 1.76 0.55 -13.05
CA ARG A 25 0.94 0.03 -11.98
C ARG A 25 1.53 0.37 -10.62
N PHE A 26 0.68 0.88 -9.74
CA PHE A 26 0.97 0.99 -8.32
C PHE A 26 -0.29 0.54 -7.60
N GLU A 27 -0.22 -0.63 -6.98
CA GLU A 27 -1.34 -1.26 -6.31
C GLU A 27 -0.94 -1.58 -4.87
N VAL A 28 -1.86 -1.37 -3.95
CA VAL A 28 -1.68 -1.70 -2.55
C VAL A 28 -2.75 -2.70 -2.16
N THR A 29 -2.31 -3.81 -1.59
CA THR A 29 -3.19 -4.87 -1.09
C THR A 29 -2.94 -5.10 0.39
N VAL A 30 -4.00 -5.21 1.17
CA VAL A 30 -3.96 -5.58 2.60
C VAL A 30 -4.67 -6.92 2.75
N ASP A 31 -4.00 -7.91 3.35
CA ASP A 31 -4.53 -9.28 3.50
C ASP A 31 -5.09 -9.91 2.21
N GLY A 32 -4.55 -9.51 1.05
CA GLY A 32 -4.96 -9.99 -0.27
C GLY A 32 -6.10 -9.18 -0.91
N GLU A 33 -6.69 -8.22 -0.21
CA GLU A 33 -7.70 -7.31 -0.73
C GLU A 33 -7.06 -6.06 -1.33
N LEU A 34 -7.44 -5.69 -2.56
CA LEU A 34 -6.98 -4.47 -3.21
C LEU A 34 -7.62 -3.25 -2.55
N VAL A 35 -6.81 -2.45 -1.85
CA VAL A 35 -7.27 -1.23 -1.17
C VAL A 35 -7.01 0.03 -1.99
N PHE A 36 -6.06 -0.03 -2.93
CA PHE A 36 -5.76 1.09 -3.81
C PHE A 36 -5.17 0.63 -5.14
N SER A 37 -5.57 1.27 -6.24
CA SER A 37 -4.94 1.13 -7.55
C SER A 37 -4.76 2.46 -8.25
N LYS A 38 -3.51 2.79 -8.56
CA LYS A 38 -3.16 3.98 -9.35
C LYS A 38 -3.73 3.92 -10.77
N LEU A 39 -3.90 2.73 -11.34
CA LEU A 39 -4.48 2.61 -12.67
C LEU A 39 -5.97 2.96 -12.68
N GLU A 40 -6.67 2.71 -11.58
CA GLU A 40 -8.09 3.04 -11.42
C GLU A 40 -8.29 4.50 -11.02
N GLU A 41 -7.51 5.02 -10.08
CA GLU A 41 -7.65 6.41 -9.62
C GLU A 41 -6.89 7.44 -10.47
N GLY A 42 -5.91 7.01 -11.26
CA GLY A 42 -5.08 7.90 -12.07
C GLY A 42 -4.07 8.74 -11.27
N ARG A 43 -3.90 8.47 -9.97
CA ARG A 43 -2.96 9.17 -9.06
C ARG A 43 -2.25 8.20 -8.13
N PHE A 44 -1.23 8.69 -7.42
CA PHE A 44 -0.66 7.95 -6.29
C PHE A 44 -1.52 8.14 -5.03
N PRO A 45 -1.54 7.14 -4.13
CA PRO A 45 -2.26 7.26 -2.86
C PRO A 45 -1.53 8.21 -1.92
N GLU A 46 -2.28 8.87 -1.04
CA GLU A 46 -1.72 9.46 0.16
C GLU A 46 -1.44 8.38 1.22
N THR A 47 -0.42 8.57 2.05
CA THR A 47 -0.07 7.53 3.04
C THR A 47 -1.23 7.29 4.01
N ASP A 48 -1.94 8.33 4.44
CA ASP A 48 -3.10 8.22 5.34
C ASP A 48 -4.26 7.41 4.76
N GLU A 49 -4.49 7.45 3.44
CA GLU A 49 -5.51 6.62 2.79
C GLU A 49 -5.21 5.14 2.98
N ILE A 50 -3.94 4.74 2.81
CA ILE A 50 -3.52 3.35 3.02
C ILE A 50 -3.58 2.98 4.50
N LYS A 51 -3.16 3.87 5.40
CA LYS A 51 -3.18 3.63 6.86
C LYS A 51 -4.59 3.36 7.39
N ALA A 52 -5.62 3.94 6.80
CA ALA A 52 -7.01 3.71 7.20
C ALA A 52 -7.47 2.25 6.99
N HIS A 53 -6.77 1.48 6.15
CA HIS A 53 -7.05 0.07 5.88
C HIS A 53 -6.15 -0.90 6.66
N LEU A 54 -5.28 -0.42 7.55
CA LEU A 54 -4.27 -1.21 8.30
C LEU A 54 -4.54 -1.32 9.80
#